data_AF-A0A0G0P5I9-F1
#
_entry.id   AF-A0A0G0P5I9-F1
#
_cell.length_a   1.000
_cell.length_b   1.000
_cell.length_c   1.000
_cell.angle_alpha   90.00
_cell.angle_beta   90.00
_cell.angle_gamma   90.00
#
_symmetry.space_group_name_H-M   'P 1'
#
loop_
_entity.id
_entity.type
_entity.pdbx_description
1 polymer ?
#
loop_
_entity_poly.entity_id
_entity_poly.type
_entity_poly.pdbx_seq_one_letter_code
_entity_poly.pdbx_strand_id
1 'polypeptide(L)'
;ITDNKMDYVGGGESEADAASYKVIKNRNHGFAFISFNILAGGLAAKDETAGVYHMITDRTLNIDSSQKDDISLLIANAKKESDYLIAYINVSKDSRDPSTEAKNVAHSLAEMGADLIICGNSSISGGVEYYKNKFIDYGLGNFISDTWLQTGRQGIILKAIFYKEKLASVVLSPISIIDQYKPVFASEKEQAQEGLVKNFRQ
;
A
#
# COMPACT_ATOMS: atom_id res chain seq x y z
N ILE A 1 1.33 -21.40 2.20
CA ILE A 1 0.36 -20.41 1.62
C ILE A 1 -0.44 -21.04 0.46
N THR A 2 0.17 -21.94 -0.29
CA THR A 2 -0.39 -22.66 -1.45
C THR A 2 -1.64 -23.50 -1.17
N ASP A 3 -1.78 -24.07 0.04
CA ASP A 3 -2.90 -24.96 0.38
C ASP A 3 -4.28 -24.30 0.29
N ASN A 4 -4.36 -22.98 0.50
CA ASN A 4 -5.62 -22.22 0.50
C ASN A 4 -5.94 -21.56 -0.85
N LYS A 5 -5.12 -21.77 -1.89
CA LYS A 5 -5.26 -21.15 -3.23
C LYS A 5 -5.40 -19.63 -3.19
N MET A 6 -4.75 -18.99 -2.21
CA MET A 6 -4.68 -17.54 -2.13
C MET A 6 -3.40 -17.07 -2.82
N ASP A 7 -3.56 -16.14 -3.76
CA ASP A 7 -2.42 -15.40 -4.30
C ASP A 7 -1.82 -14.48 -3.22
N TYR A 8 -0.51 -14.29 -3.27
CA TYR A 8 0.25 -13.50 -2.30
C TYR A 8 1.38 -12.73 -2.99
N VAL A 9 1.90 -11.71 -2.31
CA VAL A 9 3.09 -10.97 -2.72
C VAL A 9 3.74 -10.30 -1.51
N GLY A 10 5.05 -10.08 -1.54
CA GLY A 10 5.81 -9.40 -0.47
C GLY A 10 6.01 -10.22 0.80
N GLY A 11 5.50 -11.45 0.83
CA GLY A 11 5.92 -12.51 1.73
C GLY A 11 6.25 -13.75 0.92
N GLY A 12 7.09 -14.63 1.43
CA GLY A 12 7.50 -15.82 0.69
C GLY A 12 8.30 -16.79 1.55
N GLU A 13 8.57 -17.97 0.99
CA GLU A 13 9.37 -19.04 1.62
C GLU A 13 10.87 -18.77 1.54
N SER A 14 11.28 -17.87 0.65
CA SER A 14 12.64 -17.37 0.48
C SER A 14 12.65 -15.88 0.12
N GLU A 15 13.82 -15.25 0.11
CA GLU A 15 13.97 -13.86 -0.34
C GLU A 15 13.52 -13.69 -1.79
N ALA A 16 13.89 -14.60 -2.70
CA ALA A 16 13.48 -14.54 -4.09
C ALA A 16 11.96 -14.69 -4.30
N ASP A 17 11.30 -15.53 -3.50
CA ASP A 17 9.83 -15.68 -3.51
C ASP A 17 9.14 -14.42 -2.95
N ALA A 18 9.67 -13.88 -1.85
CA ALA A 18 9.14 -12.65 -1.27
C ALA A 18 9.34 -11.44 -2.22
N ALA A 19 10.48 -11.38 -2.91
CA ALA A 19 10.85 -10.37 -3.92
C ALA A 19 10.18 -10.60 -5.29
N SER A 20 9.05 -11.28 -5.32
CA SER A 20 8.26 -11.49 -6.54
C SER A 20 7.15 -10.44 -6.69
N TYR A 21 6.48 -10.50 -7.84
CA TYR A 21 5.26 -9.75 -8.10
C TYR A 21 4.17 -10.72 -8.55
N LYS A 22 2.91 -10.32 -8.38
CA LYS A 22 1.77 -11.09 -8.88
C LYS A 22 0.98 -10.29 -9.88
N VAL A 23 0.73 -10.87 -11.05
CA VAL A 23 -0.19 -10.30 -12.04
C VAL A 23 -1.54 -10.98 -11.96
N ILE A 24 -2.59 -10.20 -11.72
CA ILE A 24 -3.99 -10.63 -11.84
C ILE A 24 -4.53 -10.08 -13.16
N LYS A 25 -5.01 -10.98 -14.02
CA LYS A 25 -5.64 -10.60 -15.29
C LYS A 25 -7.15 -10.44 -15.10
N ASN A 26 -7.69 -9.32 -15.54
CA ASN A 26 -9.12 -9.08 -15.60
C ASN A 26 -9.49 -8.55 -17.00
N ARG A 27 -10.22 -9.38 -17.76
CA ARG A 27 -10.47 -9.17 -19.19
C ARG A 27 -9.14 -9.00 -19.94
N ASN A 28 -8.96 -7.88 -20.62
CA ASN A 28 -7.77 -7.58 -21.42
C ASN A 28 -6.73 -6.75 -20.67
N HIS A 29 -6.89 -6.58 -19.34
CA HIS A 29 -5.94 -5.81 -18.53
C HIS A 29 -5.25 -6.68 -17.48
N GLY A 30 -3.96 -6.48 -17.29
CA GLY A 30 -3.16 -7.03 -16.20
C GLY A 30 -2.94 -6.00 -15.08
N PHE A 31 -3.11 -6.44 -13.84
CA PHE A 31 -2.82 -5.68 -12.64
C PHE A 31 -1.67 -6.36 -11.89
N ALA A 32 -0.50 -5.75 -11.89
CA ALA A 32 0.62 -6.20 -11.08
C ALA A 32 0.50 -5.68 -9.65
N PHE A 33 0.82 -6.54 -8.70
CA PHE A 33 0.91 -6.22 -7.28
C PHE A 33 2.34 -6.51 -6.83
N ILE A 34 2.91 -5.56 -6.09
CA ILE A 34 4.15 -5.72 -5.34
C ILE A 34 3.93 -5.27 -3.90
N SER A 35 4.66 -5.86 -2.95
CA SER A 35 4.54 -5.48 -1.56
C SER A 35 5.88 -5.51 -0.85
N PHE A 36 6.09 -4.55 0.04
CA PHE A 36 7.32 -4.39 0.82
C PHE A 36 7.01 -4.18 2.29
N ASN A 37 7.97 -4.50 3.15
CA ASN A 37 7.94 -4.13 4.56
C ASN A 37 9.18 -3.30 4.90
N ILE A 38 8.97 -2.11 5.46
CA ILE A 38 10.04 -1.19 5.88
C ILE A 38 10.18 -1.10 7.42
N LEU A 39 9.46 -1.94 8.16
CA LEU A 39 9.54 -1.98 9.63
C LEU A 39 10.90 -2.47 10.08
N ALA A 40 11.61 -1.65 10.86
CA ALA A 40 12.82 -2.07 11.55
C ALA A 40 12.53 -3.29 12.44
N GLY A 41 13.34 -4.35 12.30
CA GLY A 41 13.15 -5.60 13.04
C GLY A 41 12.04 -6.51 12.50
N GLY A 42 11.50 -6.23 11.30
CA GLY A 42 10.59 -7.12 10.61
C GLY A 42 11.21 -8.49 10.30
N LEU A 43 10.36 -9.51 10.11
CA LEU A 43 10.77 -10.87 9.77
C LEU A 43 11.17 -10.95 8.28
N ALA A 44 12.33 -10.40 7.93
CA ALA A 44 12.85 -10.42 6.56
C ALA A 44 13.06 -11.87 6.08
N ALA A 45 12.57 -12.16 4.86
CA ALA A 45 12.87 -13.41 4.19
C ALA A 45 14.39 -13.51 3.88
N LYS A 46 14.92 -14.73 3.89
CA LYS A 46 16.29 -15.07 3.48
C LYS A 46 16.24 -16.32 2.60
N ASP A 47 17.35 -16.71 1.97
CA ASP A 47 17.41 -17.86 1.06
C ASP A 47 16.68 -19.12 1.55
N GLU A 48 16.83 -19.45 2.84
CA GLU A 48 16.23 -20.63 3.47
C GLU A 48 15.26 -20.28 4.60
N THR A 49 14.77 -19.05 4.67
CA THR A 49 13.90 -18.61 5.76
C THR A 49 12.75 -17.79 5.24
N ALA A 50 11.53 -18.27 5.50
CA ALA A 50 10.31 -17.58 5.15
C ALA A 50 10.21 -16.23 5.88
N GLY A 51 9.64 -15.24 5.19
CA GLY A 51 9.50 -13.89 5.74
C GLY A 51 8.86 -12.93 4.75
N VAL A 52 9.03 -11.64 5.01
CA VAL A 52 8.58 -10.54 4.15
C VAL A 52 9.72 -10.01 3.31
N TYR A 53 9.38 -9.45 2.15
CA TYR A 53 10.35 -8.72 1.35
C TYR A 53 10.66 -7.40 2.03
N HIS A 54 11.84 -7.34 2.63
CA HIS A 54 12.25 -6.21 3.43
C HIS A 54 12.96 -5.18 2.55
N MET A 55 12.44 -3.96 2.55
CA MET A 55 13.09 -2.84 1.88
C MET A 55 13.90 -2.06 2.91
N ILE A 56 15.20 -1.95 2.64
CA ILE A 56 16.16 -1.27 3.49
C ILE A 56 16.16 0.22 3.15
N THR A 57 16.11 1.04 4.19
CA THR A 57 16.28 2.49 4.08
C THR A 57 17.61 2.91 4.68
N ASP A 58 18.26 3.88 4.05
CA ASP A 58 19.52 4.41 4.52
C ASP A 58 19.31 5.42 5.67
N ARG A 59 20.42 5.99 6.17
CA ARG A 59 20.36 7.02 7.24
C ARG A 59 19.64 8.31 6.85
N THR A 60 19.39 8.51 5.56
CA THR A 60 18.63 9.64 5.02
C THR A 60 17.15 9.28 4.78
N LEU A 61 16.72 8.08 5.20
CA LEU A 61 15.37 7.55 5.05
C LEU A 61 14.94 7.40 3.59
N ASN A 62 15.89 7.14 2.69
CA ASN A 62 15.65 6.80 1.29
C ASN A 62 15.92 5.31 1.07
N ILE A 63 15.37 4.72 -0.01
CA ILE A 63 15.70 3.34 -0.39
C ILE A 63 17.22 3.22 -0.53
N ASP A 64 17.80 2.27 0.21
CA ASP A 64 19.23 2.05 0.23
C ASP A 64 19.73 1.66 -1.18
N SER A 65 20.89 2.20 -1.56
CA SER A 65 21.44 2.01 -2.90
C SER A 65 21.73 0.55 -3.22
N SER A 66 21.95 -0.30 -2.21
CA SER A 66 22.17 -1.73 -2.40
C SER A 66 20.95 -2.49 -2.95
N GLN A 67 19.73 -1.99 -2.75
CA GLN A 67 18.50 -2.64 -3.24
C GLN A 67 17.82 -1.88 -4.38
N LYS A 68 18.24 -0.63 -4.64
CA LYS A 68 17.54 0.26 -5.57
C LYS A 68 17.42 -0.30 -6.99
N ASP A 69 18.48 -0.91 -7.49
CA ASP A 69 18.51 -1.47 -8.86
C ASP A 69 17.64 -2.72 -8.97
N ASP A 70 17.66 -3.60 -7.95
CA ASP A 70 16.83 -4.80 -7.92
C ASP A 70 15.34 -4.46 -7.85
N ILE A 71 14.96 -3.49 -7.02
CA ILE A 71 13.57 -3.00 -6.93
C ILE A 71 13.13 -2.35 -8.25
N SER A 72 13.99 -1.56 -8.87
CA SER A 72 13.73 -0.96 -10.18
C SER A 72 13.51 -2.03 -11.25
N LEU A 73 14.34 -3.09 -11.26
CA LEU A 73 14.20 -4.21 -12.18
C LEU A 73 12.91 -5.02 -11.92
N LEU A 74 12.55 -5.24 -10.66
CA LEU A 74 11.30 -5.88 -10.26
C LEU A 74 10.08 -5.13 -10.84
N ILE A 75 10.04 -3.81 -10.64
CA ILE A 75 8.97 -2.95 -11.17
C ILE A 75 8.97 -2.97 -12.70
N ALA A 76 10.14 -2.85 -13.33
CA ALA A 76 10.25 -2.86 -14.79
C ALA A 76 9.75 -4.19 -15.39
N ASN A 77 10.03 -5.33 -14.77
CA ASN A 77 9.54 -6.63 -15.22
C ASN A 77 8.03 -6.78 -15.00
N ALA A 78 7.53 -6.39 -13.83
CA ALA A 78 6.10 -6.40 -13.55
C ALA A 78 5.30 -5.55 -14.55
N LYS A 79 5.83 -4.40 -14.97
CA LYS A 79 5.23 -3.53 -15.98
C LYS A 79 5.28 -4.07 -17.41
N LYS A 80 6.17 -5.01 -17.73
CA LYS A 80 6.14 -5.69 -19.05
C LYS A 80 4.95 -6.65 -19.16
N GLU A 81 4.43 -7.10 -18.02
CA GLU A 81 3.38 -8.13 -17.95
C GLU A 81 2.03 -7.57 -17.49
N SER A 82 1.92 -6.26 -17.25
CA SER A 82 0.73 -5.61 -16.72
C SER A 82 0.54 -4.20 -17.25
N ASP A 83 -0.70 -3.72 -17.24
CA ASP A 83 -1.06 -2.35 -17.62
C ASP A 83 -1.01 -1.39 -16.42
N TYR A 84 -1.17 -1.94 -15.22
CA TYR A 84 -1.23 -1.18 -13.97
C TYR A 84 -0.39 -1.86 -12.90
N LEU A 85 0.41 -1.08 -12.17
CA LEU A 85 1.20 -1.58 -11.05
C LEU A 85 0.78 -0.93 -9.72
N ILE A 86 0.36 -1.77 -8.78
CA ILE A 86 -0.04 -1.38 -7.43
C ILE A 86 1.05 -1.81 -6.45
N ALA A 87 1.60 -0.85 -5.70
CA ALA A 87 2.56 -1.11 -4.64
C ALA A 87 1.89 -0.99 -3.28
N TYR A 88 2.07 -2.00 -2.43
CA TYR A 88 1.67 -1.97 -1.03
C TYR A 88 2.91 -1.87 -0.13
N ILE A 89 2.89 -0.96 0.84
CA ILE A 89 4.03 -0.73 1.73
C ILE A 89 3.58 -0.91 3.16
N ASN A 90 4.13 -1.91 3.85
CA ASN A 90 3.93 -2.07 5.28
C ASN A 90 4.91 -1.17 6.04
N VAL A 91 4.39 -0.14 6.72
CA VAL A 91 5.18 0.90 7.39
C VAL A 91 4.65 1.16 8.81
N SER A 92 5.52 1.45 9.77
CA SER A 92 5.09 1.81 11.13
C SER A 92 4.60 3.24 11.11
N LYS A 93 3.37 3.45 11.55
CA LYS A 93 2.81 4.80 11.64
C LYS A 93 1.71 4.85 12.68
N ASP A 94 1.88 5.73 13.66
CA ASP A 94 0.88 6.04 14.69
C ASP A 94 0.38 7.49 14.60
N SER A 95 0.47 8.10 13.41
CA SER A 95 0.05 9.48 13.14
C SER A 95 -0.82 9.59 11.89
N ARG A 96 -1.49 10.74 11.69
CA ARG A 96 -2.17 11.07 10.43
C ARG A 96 -1.18 11.48 9.34
N ASP A 97 -0.17 12.26 9.71
CA ASP A 97 0.89 12.68 8.80
C ASP A 97 1.84 11.52 8.48
N PRO A 98 2.15 11.23 7.20
CA PRO A 98 3.16 10.25 6.82
C PRO A 98 4.55 10.62 7.31
N SER A 99 5.30 9.62 7.78
CA SER A 99 6.72 9.76 8.10
C SER A 99 7.52 10.14 6.85
N THR A 100 8.65 10.82 7.05
CA THR A 100 9.57 11.17 5.96
C THR A 100 9.99 9.95 5.16
N GLU A 101 10.25 8.84 5.85
CA GLU A 101 10.59 7.56 5.23
C GLU A 101 9.47 7.04 4.33
N ALA A 102 8.22 7.01 4.81
CA ALA A 102 7.07 6.59 4.02
C ALA A 102 6.91 7.45 2.76
N LYS A 103 7.10 8.77 2.88
CA LYS A 103 7.06 9.69 1.73
C LYS A 103 8.15 9.38 0.72
N ASN A 104 9.40 9.31 1.17
CA ASN A 104 10.56 9.09 0.30
C ASN A 104 10.46 7.75 -0.45
N VAL A 105 10.07 6.67 0.24
CA VAL A 105 9.86 5.36 -0.37
C VAL A 105 8.71 5.40 -1.38
N ALA A 106 7.55 5.96 -1.00
CA ALA A 106 6.40 6.04 -1.91
C ALA A 106 6.69 6.90 -3.16
N HIS A 107 7.41 8.02 -3.00
CA HIS A 107 7.87 8.85 -4.11
C HIS A 107 8.83 8.08 -5.02
N SER A 108 9.79 7.35 -4.44
CA SER A 108 10.74 6.53 -5.22
C SER A 108 10.02 5.45 -6.04
N LEU A 109 9.05 4.75 -5.46
CA LEU A 109 8.25 3.73 -6.17
C LEU A 109 7.39 4.35 -7.28
N ALA A 110 6.83 5.54 -7.04
CA ALA A 110 6.11 6.30 -8.06
C ALA A 110 7.01 6.69 -9.24
N GLU A 111 8.25 7.13 -8.96
CA GLU A 111 9.25 7.44 -9.99
C GLU A 111 9.70 6.21 -10.78
N MET A 112 9.83 5.06 -10.12
CA MET A 112 10.15 3.77 -10.75
C MET A 112 8.99 3.23 -11.60
N GLY A 113 7.78 3.73 -11.40
CA GLY A 113 6.66 3.53 -12.30
C GLY A 113 5.43 2.86 -11.71
N ALA A 114 5.32 2.77 -10.38
CA ALA A 114 4.07 2.39 -9.73
C ALA A 114 2.95 3.40 -10.02
N ASP A 115 1.73 2.89 -10.23
CA ASP A 115 0.56 3.70 -10.59
C ASP A 115 -0.29 4.09 -9.39
N LEU A 116 -0.35 3.19 -8.39
CA LEU A 116 -1.03 3.37 -7.13
C LEU A 116 -0.14 2.83 -6.01
N ILE A 117 0.08 3.65 -4.98
CA ILE A 117 0.85 3.28 -3.80
C ILE A 117 -0.07 3.35 -2.58
N ILE A 118 -0.10 2.28 -1.79
CA ILE A 118 -0.91 2.18 -0.58
C ILE A 118 -0.01 1.78 0.58
N CYS A 119 0.00 2.57 1.64
CA CYS A 119 0.65 2.23 2.89
C CYS A 119 -0.31 1.51 3.85
N GLY A 120 0.22 0.54 4.59
CA GLY A 120 -0.50 -0.29 5.54
C GLY A 120 -0.01 -0.16 6.98
N ASN A 121 -0.46 -1.08 7.85
CA ASN A 121 -0.10 -1.26 9.26
C ASN A 121 -0.54 -0.17 10.26
N SER A 122 -0.96 1.01 9.79
CA SER A 122 -1.43 2.06 10.68
C SER A 122 -2.87 1.79 11.13
N SER A 123 -3.10 1.83 12.44
CA SER A 123 -4.46 1.88 12.99
C SER A 123 -5.16 3.22 12.71
N ILE A 124 -4.44 4.22 12.20
CA ILE A 124 -4.94 5.56 11.93
C ILE A 124 -4.94 5.79 10.43
N SER A 125 -6.05 6.30 9.88
CA SER A 125 -6.08 6.73 8.48
C SER A 125 -5.07 7.86 8.23
N GLY A 126 -4.26 7.68 7.19
CA GLY A 126 -3.26 8.64 6.77
C GLY A 126 -3.79 9.71 5.83
N GLY A 127 -2.94 10.70 5.56
CA GLY A 127 -3.15 11.61 4.43
C GLY A 127 -3.01 10.89 3.08
N VAL A 128 -3.46 11.58 2.03
CA VAL A 128 -3.29 11.15 0.63
C VAL A 128 -2.60 12.25 -0.17
N GLU A 129 -1.89 11.86 -1.23
CA GLU A 129 -1.13 12.77 -2.07
C GLU A 129 -1.20 12.35 -3.54
N TYR A 130 -1.15 13.34 -4.45
CA TYR A 130 -0.72 13.11 -5.82
C TYR A 130 0.72 13.57 -6.00
N TYR A 131 1.61 12.62 -6.26
CA TYR A 131 3.00 12.88 -6.56
C TYR A 131 3.29 12.50 -8.01
N LYS A 132 3.69 13.47 -8.85
CA LYS A 132 3.96 13.26 -10.29
C LYS A 132 2.84 12.48 -11.01
N ASN A 133 1.58 12.84 -10.73
CA ASN A 133 0.36 12.20 -11.26
C ASN A 133 0.15 10.74 -10.81
N LYS A 134 0.84 10.27 -9.77
CA LYS A 134 0.61 8.98 -9.10
C LYS A 134 -0.11 9.21 -7.78
N PHE A 135 -1.12 8.39 -7.49
CA PHE A 135 -1.87 8.49 -6.24
C PHE A 135 -1.18 7.69 -5.15
N ILE A 136 -1.03 8.31 -3.98
CA ILE A 136 -0.41 7.72 -2.79
C ILE A 136 -1.40 7.83 -1.64
N ASP A 137 -1.75 6.69 -1.06
CA ASP A 137 -2.46 6.59 0.21
C ASP A 137 -1.47 6.22 1.32
N TYR A 138 -1.39 7.03 2.38
CA TYR A 138 -0.45 6.80 3.48
C TYR A 138 -1.05 6.07 4.68
N GLY A 139 -2.13 5.33 4.49
CA GLY A 139 -2.77 4.52 5.53
C GLY A 139 -4.28 4.51 5.37
N LEU A 140 -4.85 3.34 5.11
CA LEU A 140 -6.31 3.18 5.03
C LEU A 140 -6.98 3.11 6.41
N GLY A 141 -6.23 3.03 7.50
CA GLY A 141 -6.77 2.79 8.84
C GLY A 141 -7.32 1.37 9.00
N ASN A 142 -8.15 1.16 10.01
CA ASN A 142 -8.70 -0.16 10.30
C ASN A 142 -9.98 -0.43 9.50
N PHE A 143 -10.13 -1.66 9.00
CA PHE A 143 -11.41 -2.16 8.49
C PHE A 143 -12.23 -2.86 9.58
N ILE A 144 -11.56 -3.58 10.48
CA ILE A 144 -12.11 -4.23 11.67
C ILE A 144 -11.12 -3.98 12.81
N SER A 145 -11.57 -3.61 14.01
CA SER A 145 -10.70 -3.33 15.15
C SER A 145 -11.45 -3.38 16.47
N ASP A 146 -10.93 -4.19 17.40
CA ASP A 146 -11.48 -4.36 18.75
C ASP A 146 -11.10 -3.24 19.73
N THR A 147 -10.30 -2.27 19.26
CA THR A 147 -9.79 -1.18 20.08
C THR A 147 -10.89 -0.30 20.67
N TRP A 148 -10.59 0.32 21.81
CA TRP A 148 -11.42 1.33 22.45
C TRP A 148 -11.06 2.75 22.02
N LEU A 149 -9.91 2.94 21.38
CA LEU A 149 -9.43 4.23 20.93
C LEU A 149 -10.19 4.66 19.67
N GLN A 150 -10.75 5.88 19.70
CA GLN A 150 -11.53 6.43 18.58
C GLN A 150 -10.73 6.47 17.27
N THR A 151 -9.44 6.81 17.36
CA THR A 151 -8.53 6.86 16.20
C THR A 151 -8.34 5.50 15.53
N GLY A 152 -8.51 4.40 16.26
CA GLY A 152 -8.43 3.04 15.73
C GLY A 152 -9.78 2.46 15.28
N ARG A 153 -10.88 3.23 15.42
CA ARG A 153 -12.24 2.87 14.98
C ARG A 153 -12.63 3.55 13.68
N GLN A 154 -11.66 4.01 12.91
CA GLN A 154 -11.87 4.68 11.65
C GLN A 154 -11.03 4.01 10.57
N GLY A 155 -11.55 4.04 9.35
CA GLY A 155 -10.83 3.56 8.18
C GLY A 155 -11.41 4.09 6.89
N ILE A 156 -10.84 3.66 5.78
CA ILE A 156 -11.18 4.10 4.44
C ILE A 156 -11.32 2.88 3.54
N ILE A 157 -12.46 2.78 2.86
CA ILE A 157 -12.60 1.91 1.70
C ILE A 157 -12.13 2.71 0.49
N LEU A 158 -10.99 2.31 -0.08
CA LEU A 158 -10.44 2.90 -1.30
C LEU A 158 -10.94 2.15 -2.53
N LYS A 159 -11.57 2.88 -3.45
CA LYS A 159 -11.94 2.38 -4.77
C LYS A 159 -11.11 3.09 -5.83
N ALA A 160 -10.20 2.35 -6.46
CA ALA A 160 -9.43 2.80 -7.61
C ALA A 160 -10.16 2.42 -8.92
N ILE A 161 -10.28 3.39 -9.83
CA ILE A 161 -10.92 3.22 -11.15
C ILE A 161 -9.86 3.43 -12.21
N PHE A 162 -9.61 2.39 -12.99
CA PHE A 162 -8.61 2.39 -14.06
C PHE A 162 -9.28 2.47 -15.43
N TYR A 163 -8.73 3.29 -16.33
CA TYR A 163 -9.23 3.48 -17.69
C TYR A 163 -8.11 3.95 -18.63
N LYS A 164 -8.05 3.39 -19.84
CA LYS A 164 -7.03 3.71 -20.88
C LYS A 164 -5.61 3.72 -20.30
N GLU A 165 -5.23 2.64 -19.61
CA GLU A 165 -3.87 2.46 -19.05
C GLU A 165 -3.47 3.53 -18.02
N LYS A 166 -4.45 4.18 -17.38
CA LYS A 166 -4.21 5.12 -16.27
C LYS A 166 -5.14 4.86 -15.08
N LEU A 167 -4.69 5.26 -13.90
CA LEU A 167 -5.56 5.46 -12.74
C LEU A 167 -6.40 6.72 -12.96
N ALA A 168 -7.64 6.54 -13.39
CA ALA A 168 -8.52 7.63 -13.80
C ALA A 168 -9.17 8.35 -12.60
N SER A 169 -9.53 7.61 -11.55
CA SER A 169 -10.12 8.20 -10.36
C SER A 169 -9.91 7.32 -9.13
N VAL A 170 -9.83 7.98 -7.98
CA VAL A 170 -9.86 7.32 -6.67
C VAL A 170 -11.03 7.89 -5.87
N VAL A 171 -11.83 6.98 -5.31
CA VAL A 171 -12.92 7.31 -4.39
C VAL A 171 -12.57 6.76 -3.02
N LEU A 172 -12.50 7.64 -2.02
CA LEU A 172 -12.28 7.29 -0.63
C LEU A 172 -13.63 7.32 0.08
N SER A 173 -14.04 6.19 0.65
CA SER A 173 -15.29 6.09 1.42
C SER A 173 -14.93 5.84 2.89
N PRO A 174 -15.01 6.88 3.75
CA PRO A 174 -14.70 6.73 5.16
C PRO A 174 -15.69 5.79 5.85
N ILE A 175 -15.16 4.97 6.76
CA ILE A 175 -15.93 4.06 7.59
C ILE A 175 -15.65 4.29 9.07
N SER A 176 -16.66 4.05 9.89
CA SER A 176 -16.55 3.96 11.33
C SER A 176 -16.74 2.50 11.77
N ILE A 177 -15.97 2.05 12.74
CA ILE A 177 -16.08 0.72 13.33
C ILE A 177 -16.89 0.87 14.63
N ILE A 178 -18.14 0.45 14.57
CA ILE A 178 -19.04 0.42 15.73
C ILE A 178 -19.06 -0.98 16.34
N ASP A 179 -19.46 -1.07 17.61
CA ASP A 179 -19.58 -2.33 18.34
C ASP A 179 -18.32 -3.22 18.24
N GLN A 180 -17.14 -2.58 18.18
CA GLN A 180 -15.80 -3.20 18.10
C GLN A 180 -15.50 -4.05 16.86
N TYR A 181 -16.46 -4.36 15.99
CA TYR A 181 -16.19 -5.26 14.86
C TYR A 181 -17.00 -4.96 13.60
N LYS A 182 -17.84 -3.92 13.62
CA LYS A 182 -18.79 -3.67 12.55
C LYS A 182 -18.42 -2.38 11.79
N PRO A 183 -17.79 -2.50 10.61
CA PRO A 183 -17.61 -1.35 9.74
C PRO A 183 -18.96 -0.87 9.20
N VAL A 184 -19.22 0.43 9.33
CA VAL A 184 -20.33 1.14 8.71
C VAL A 184 -19.79 2.37 7.99
N PHE A 185 -20.44 2.80 6.91
CA PHE A 185 -20.08 4.07 6.29
C PHE A 185 -20.24 5.20 7.30
N ALA A 186 -19.22 6.06 7.39
CA ALA A 186 -19.21 7.18 8.30
C ALA A 186 -20.32 8.16 7.94
N SER A 187 -20.95 8.77 8.95
CA SER A 187 -21.91 9.86 8.78
C SER A 187 -21.26 11.10 8.16
N GLU A 188 -22.05 12.01 7.58
CA GLU A 188 -21.53 13.27 7.01
C GLU A 188 -20.68 14.07 8.01
N LYS A 189 -21.08 14.06 9.29
CA LYS A 189 -20.35 14.73 10.37
C LYS A 189 -18.96 14.12 10.58
N GLU A 190 -18.87 12.80 10.61
CA GLU A 190 -17.60 12.07 10.75
C GLU A 190 -16.71 12.26 9.51
N GLN A 191 -17.31 12.23 8.31
CA GLN A 191 -16.58 12.49 7.06
C GLN A 191 -15.98 13.91 7.02
N ALA A 192 -16.71 14.92 7.51
CA ALA A 192 -16.22 16.28 7.62
C ALA A 192 -15.04 16.41 8.61
N GLN A 193 -15.07 15.65 9.70
CA GLN A 193 -14.01 15.63 10.72
C GLN A 193 -12.72 14.95 10.23
N GLU A 194 -12.84 13.97 9.35
CA GLU A 194 -11.69 13.32 8.72
C GLU A 194 -11.11 14.12 7.54
N GLY A 195 -11.83 15.13 7.02
CA GLY A 195 -11.38 15.91 5.86
C GLY A 195 -11.34 15.10 4.55
N LEU A 196 -12.05 13.96 4.51
CA LEU A 196 -11.95 12.92 3.47
C LEU A 196 -13.03 12.97 2.39
N VAL A 197 -13.94 13.96 2.41
CA VAL A 197 -14.90 14.17 1.30
C VAL A 197 -14.17 14.81 0.12
N LYS A 198 -13.34 14.03 -0.58
CA LYS A 198 -12.63 14.47 -1.78
C LYS A 198 -12.72 13.36 -2.84
N ASN A 199 -13.49 13.64 -3.88
CA ASN A 199 -13.39 12.87 -5.12
C ASN A 199 -12.13 13.32 -5.83
N PHE A 200 -11.17 12.40 -5.97
CA PHE A 200 -9.94 12.67 -6.67
C PHE A 200 -10.09 12.19 -8.12
N ARG A 201 -10.09 13.15 -9.04
CA ARG A 201 -10.17 12.92 -10.48
C ARG A 201 -8.92 13.49 -11.13
N GLN A 202 -8.34 12.74 -12.05
CA GLN A 202 -7.37 13.27 -13.01
C GLN A 202 -8.09 13.84 -14.22
#